data_AF-A0A939VV25-F1
#
_entry.id   AF-A0A939VV25-F1
#
_cell.length_a   1.000
_cell.length_b   1.000
_cell.length_c   1.000
_cell.angle_alpha   90.00
_cell.angle_beta   90.00
_cell.angle_gamma   90.00
#
_symmetry.space_group_name_H-M   'P 1'
#
loop_
_entity.id
_entity.type
_entity.pdbx_description
1 polymer ?
#
loop_
_entity_poly.entity_id
_entity_poly.type
_entity_poly.pdbx_seq_one_letter_code
_entity_poly.pdbx_strand_id
1 'polypeptide(L)'
;MADNILGQGISLYRQKSYTGALSFFLSLPVDCGADKNEIAYYLGLCYAKLQRYDDALLYLEQVVTSGTHLERTLQCRFLLAVIYALSGRRRLADFELNKLLETGYMTPSVYAAIAFVAWEQNDTEKCLAYYEKSLEENPQNLTSMNGLGYVLACENKDLTRALSLCKQAVNHAPDSAACLDSLGWVYYKLGLYEDSRKYLEQAEMLDKDNETILEHIQMLDKAGR
;
A
#
# COMPACT_ATOMS: atom_id res chain seq x y z
N MET A 1 -12.08 -17.80 33.66
CA MET A 1 -12.27 -16.42 33.16
C MET A 1 -10.94 -15.85 32.65
N ALA A 2 -10.27 -16.57 31.74
CA ALA A 2 -9.09 -16.07 31.02
C ALA A 2 -9.49 -15.47 29.65
N ASP A 3 -10.78 -15.52 29.33
CA ASP A 3 -11.33 -15.03 28.07
C ASP A 3 -11.27 -13.51 28.03
N ASN A 4 -10.27 -13.06 27.27
CA ASN A 4 -10.16 -11.77 26.62
C ASN A 4 -9.33 -10.69 27.33
N ILE A 5 -8.18 -11.08 27.88
CA ILE A 5 -7.10 -10.15 28.27
C ILE A 5 -6.76 -9.18 27.13
N LEU A 6 -6.91 -9.61 25.88
CA LEU A 6 -6.63 -8.79 24.70
C LEU A 6 -7.83 -7.98 24.20
N GLY A 7 -9.02 -8.18 24.78
CA GLY A 7 -10.28 -7.69 24.23
C GLY A 7 -10.36 -6.18 24.07
N GLN A 8 -9.85 -5.45 25.07
CA GLN A 8 -9.80 -3.99 25.02
C GLN A 8 -8.87 -3.50 23.90
N GLY A 9 -7.65 -4.06 23.80
CA GLY A 9 -6.70 -3.72 22.74
C GLY A 9 -7.25 -4.01 21.34
N ILE A 10 -7.87 -5.18 21.16
CA ILE A 10 -8.50 -5.57 19.88
C ILE A 10 -9.67 -4.64 19.54
N SER A 11 -10.49 -4.28 20.54
CA SER A 11 -11.60 -3.33 20.36
C SER A 11 -11.10 -1.95 19.94
N LEU A 12 -10.06 -1.43 20.60
CA LEU A 12 -9.42 -0.17 20.24
C LEU A 12 -8.87 -0.21 18.80
N TYR A 13 -8.23 -1.31 18.41
CA TYR A 13 -7.73 -1.49 17.05
C TYR A 13 -8.88 -1.48 16.02
N ARG A 14 -9.98 -2.19 16.28
CA ARG A 14 -11.16 -2.22 15.40
C ARG A 14 -11.82 -0.84 15.27
N GLN A 15 -11.76 -0.02 16.31
CA GLN A 15 -12.22 1.37 16.30
C GLN A 15 -11.23 2.33 15.62
N LYS A 16 -10.16 1.82 15.02
CA LYS A 16 -9.06 2.59 14.40
C LYS A 16 -8.29 3.47 15.39
N SER A 17 -8.46 3.24 16.69
CA SER A 17 -7.65 3.88 17.74
C SER A 17 -6.32 3.13 17.87
N TYR A 18 -5.46 3.26 16.86
CA TYR A 18 -4.21 2.49 16.77
C TYR A 18 -3.22 2.89 17.86
N THR A 19 -3.15 4.16 18.24
CA THR A 19 -2.31 4.64 19.35
C THR A 19 -2.80 4.12 20.70
N GLY A 20 -4.12 4.10 20.91
CA GLY A 20 -4.74 3.53 22.11
C GLY A 20 -4.52 2.01 22.20
N ALA A 21 -4.75 1.28 21.10
CA ALA A 21 -4.48 -0.14 21.02
C ALA A 21 -3.01 -0.46 21.28
N LEU A 22 -2.09 0.29 20.66
CA LEU A 22 -0.66 0.15 20.86
C LEU A 22 -0.28 0.35 22.34
N SER A 23 -0.77 1.42 22.95
CA SER A 23 -0.52 1.72 24.37
C SER A 23 -1.04 0.61 25.28
N PHE A 24 -2.22 0.06 24.97
CA PHE A 24 -2.78 -1.07 25.70
C PHE A 24 -1.86 -2.30 25.62
N PHE A 25 -1.52 -2.75 24.40
CA PHE A 25 -0.71 -3.96 24.22
C PHE A 25 0.69 -3.84 24.83
N LEU A 26 1.33 -2.67 24.76
CA LEU A 26 2.64 -2.42 25.37
C LEU A 26 2.59 -2.36 26.91
N SER A 27 1.43 -2.12 27.51
CA SER A 27 1.27 -2.08 28.97
C SER A 27 0.98 -3.45 29.60
N LEU A 28 0.73 -4.48 28.78
CA LEU A 28 0.52 -5.84 29.27
C LEU A 28 1.80 -6.41 29.91
N PRO A 29 1.71 -7.04 31.09
CA PRO A 29 2.84 -7.78 31.67
C PRO A 29 3.33 -8.91 30.75
N VAL A 30 4.64 -9.20 30.78
CA VAL A 30 5.28 -10.25 29.96
C VAL A 30 4.68 -11.64 30.22
N ASP A 31 4.17 -11.85 31.43
CA ASP A 31 3.57 -13.09 31.95
C ASP A 31 2.05 -13.01 32.08
N CYS A 32 1.39 -12.09 31.37
CA CYS A 32 -0.08 -11.92 31.39
C CYS A 32 -0.88 -13.14 30.88
N GLY A 33 -0.22 -14.21 30.41
CA GLY A 33 -0.87 -15.45 29.98
C GLY A 33 -1.52 -15.39 28.60
N ALA A 34 -1.48 -14.24 27.92
CA ALA A 34 -1.91 -14.12 26.52
C ALA A 34 -0.84 -14.66 25.55
N ASP A 35 -1.27 -15.12 24.37
CA ASP A 35 -0.37 -15.58 23.32
C ASP A 35 0.54 -14.42 22.86
N LYS A 36 1.86 -14.61 22.98
CA LYS A 36 2.85 -13.60 22.62
C LYS A 36 2.82 -13.25 21.13
N ASN A 37 2.49 -14.21 20.27
CA ASN A 37 2.38 -13.98 18.82
C ASN A 37 1.10 -13.23 18.47
N GLU A 38 0.05 -13.40 19.27
CA GLU A 38 -1.19 -12.62 19.17
C GLU A 38 -0.93 -11.14 19.49
N ILE A 39 -0.20 -10.87 20.56
CA ILE A 39 0.20 -9.51 20.93
C ILE A 39 1.10 -8.91 19.85
N ALA A 40 2.14 -9.64 19.42
CA ALA A 40 3.05 -9.18 18.36
C ALA A 40 2.29 -8.86 17.07
N TYR A 41 1.34 -9.71 16.68
CA TYR A 41 0.48 -9.45 15.52
C TYR A 41 -0.22 -8.09 15.62
N TYR A 42 -0.92 -7.80 16.72
CA TYR A 42 -1.60 -6.52 16.86
C TYR A 42 -0.65 -5.32 17.01
N LEU A 43 0.51 -5.50 17.66
CA LEU A 43 1.56 -4.47 17.70
C LEU A 43 2.04 -4.13 16.29
N GLY A 44 2.40 -5.14 15.49
CA GLY A 44 2.82 -4.97 14.10
C GLY A 44 1.77 -4.26 13.25
N LEU A 45 0.49 -4.64 13.39
CA LEU A 45 -0.61 -3.95 12.72
C LEU A 45 -0.74 -2.49 13.14
N CYS A 46 -0.66 -2.18 14.45
CA CYS A 46 -0.77 -0.82 14.96
C CYS A 46 0.37 0.06 14.43
N TYR A 47 1.62 -0.41 14.54
CA TYR A 47 2.78 0.32 14.04
C TYR A 47 2.70 0.56 12.52
N ALA A 48 2.29 -0.45 11.75
CA ALA A 48 2.10 -0.30 10.31
C ALA A 48 1.03 0.75 9.96
N LYS A 49 -0.10 0.77 10.68
CA LYS A 49 -1.16 1.78 10.50
C LYS A 49 -0.74 3.19 10.91
N LEU A 50 0.21 3.29 11.83
CA LEU A 50 0.82 4.55 12.26
C LEU A 50 2.03 4.94 11.40
N GLN A 51 2.32 4.20 10.32
CA GLN A 51 3.47 4.39 9.43
C GLN A 51 4.83 4.34 10.15
N ARG A 52 4.89 3.70 11.32
CA ARG A 52 6.11 3.44 12.06
C ARG A 52 6.70 2.12 11.59
N TYR A 53 7.26 2.14 10.38
CA TYR A 53 7.61 0.92 9.66
C TYR A 53 8.70 0.10 10.33
N ASP A 54 9.76 0.70 10.86
CA ASP A 54 10.82 -0.06 11.54
C ASP A 54 10.32 -0.82 12.76
N ASP A 55 9.45 -0.19 13.56
CA ASP A 55 8.80 -0.86 14.70
C ASP A 55 7.84 -1.97 14.23
N ALA A 56 7.11 -1.74 13.14
CA ALA A 56 6.20 -2.72 12.59
C ALA A 56 6.92 -3.99 12.12
N LEU A 57 8.05 -3.82 11.41
CA LEU A 57 8.86 -4.92 10.88
C LEU A 57 9.22 -5.92 11.98
N LEU A 58 9.70 -5.44 13.13
CA LEU A 58 10.10 -6.28 14.26
C LEU A 58 9.00 -7.28 14.67
N TYR A 59 7.78 -6.78 14.88
CA TYR A 59 6.68 -7.61 15.37
C TYR A 59 6.05 -8.47 14.27
N LEU A 60 5.99 -7.97 13.04
CA LEU A 60 5.48 -8.75 11.91
C LEU A 60 6.42 -9.94 11.59
N GLU A 61 7.74 -9.72 11.62
CA GLU A 61 8.74 -10.78 11.45
C GLU A 61 8.65 -11.83 12.56
N GLN A 62 8.39 -11.43 13.81
CA GLN A 62 8.18 -12.37 14.91
C GLN A 62 7.02 -13.33 14.61
N VAL A 63 5.89 -12.81 14.13
CA VAL A 63 4.71 -13.63 13.80
C VAL A 63 5.01 -14.57 12.63
N VAL A 64 5.68 -14.07 11.59
CA VAL A 64 6.03 -14.88 10.43
C VAL A 64 7.03 -15.99 10.78
N THR A 65 7.98 -15.71 11.67
CA THR A 65 9.00 -16.66 12.13
C THR A 65 8.41 -17.74 13.02
N SER A 66 7.41 -17.42 13.85
CA SER A 66 6.79 -18.40 14.74
C SER A 66 5.91 -19.40 13.99
N GLY A 67 5.23 -18.96 12.92
CA GLY A 67 4.38 -19.80 12.07
C GLY A 67 3.17 -20.42 12.79
N THR A 68 2.81 -19.93 13.98
CA THR A 68 1.80 -20.60 14.83
C THR A 68 0.35 -20.41 14.36
N HIS A 69 0.09 -19.39 13.55
CA HIS A 69 -1.25 -19.06 13.02
C HIS A 69 -1.17 -18.76 11.53
N LEU A 70 -1.70 -19.64 10.68
CA LEU A 70 -1.55 -19.54 9.22
C LEU A 70 -2.09 -18.22 8.67
N GLU A 71 -3.35 -17.87 8.97
CA GLU A 71 -3.98 -16.64 8.43
C GLU A 71 -3.21 -15.37 8.83
N ARG A 72 -2.79 -15.28 10.09
CA ARG A 72 -2.00 -14.14 10.59
C ARG A 72 -0.62 -14.09 9.96
N THR A 73 0.00 -15.24 9.76
CA THR A 73 1.30 -15.36 9.08
C THR A 73 1.17 -14.81 7.67
N LEU A 74 0.17 -15.25 6.90
CA LEU A 74 -0.07 -14.78 5.53
C LEU A 74 -0.35 -13.27 5.50
N GLN A 75 -1.17 -12.76 6.42
CA GLN A 75 -1.42 -11.33 6.53
C GLN A 75 -0.15 -10.53 6.89
N CYS A 76 0.69 -11.03 7.80
CA CYS A 76 1.94 -10.38 8.17
C CYS A 76 2.93 -10.39 7.01
N ARG A 77 3.05 -11.50 6.26
CA ARG A 77 3.86 -11.55 5.03
C ARG A 77 3.43 -10.50 4.02
N PHE A 78 2.12 -10.33 3.82
CA PHE A 78 1.61 -9.28 2.94
C PHE A 78 2.00 -7.88 3.42
N LEU A 79 1.87 -7.61 4.72
CA LEU A 79 2.27 -6.31 5.27
C LEU A 79 3.78 -6.07 5.22
N LEU A 80 4.58 -7.08 5.48
CA LEU A 80 6.04 -7.02 5.30
C LEU A 80 6.37 -6.69 3.85
N ALA A 81 5.75 -7.36 2.88
CA ALA A 81 5.95 -7.09 1.46
C ALA A 81 5.66 -5.62 1.11
N VAL A 82 4.51 -5.09 1.57
CA VAL A 82 4.13 -3.69 1.34
C VAL A 82 5.12 -2.72 1.98
N ILE A 83 5.50 -2.94 3.25
CA ILE A 83 6.45 -2.08 3.95
C ILE A 83 7.82 -2.10 3.28
N TYR A 84 8.28 -3.28 2.87
CA TYR A 84 9.54 -3.43 2.15
C TYR A 84 9.52 -2.75 0.78
N ALA A 85 8.39 -2.81 0.07
CA ALA A 85 8.24 -2.12 -1.20
C ALA A 85 8.29 -0.59 -1.02
N LEU A 86 7.53 -0.05 -0.06
CA LEU A 86 7.53 1.39 0.25
C LEU A 86 8.88 1.89 0.78
N SER A 87 9.65 1.04 1.44
CA SER A 87 10.98 1.38 1.97
C SER A 87 12.12 1.15 0.95
N GLY A 88 11.80 0.85 -0.32
CA GLY A 88 12.78 0.57 -1.38
C GLY A 88 13.52 -0.77 -1.24
N ARG A 89 13.15 -1.62 -0.27
CA ARG A 89 13.75 -2.95 -0.02
C ARG A 89 13.15 -4.01 -0.94
N ARG A 90 13.23 -3.76 -2.25
CA ARG A 90 12.55 -4.52 -3.33
C ARG A 90 12.78 -6.04 -3.28
N ARG A 91 14.00 -6.49 -2.95
CA ARG A 91 14.31 -7.92 -2.85
C ARG A 91 13.57 -8.63 -1.71
N LEU A 92 13.41 -7.95 -0.57
CA LEU A 92 12.67 -8.50 0.57
C LEU A 92 11.16 -8.49 0.28
N ALA A 93 10.67 -7.46 -0.40
CA ALA A 93 9.29 -7.40 -0.85
C ALA A 93 8.96 -8.57 -1.78
N ASP A 94 9.78 -8.79 -2.81
CA ASP A 94 9.60 -9.89 -3.76
C ASP A 94 9.69 -11.26 -3.08
N PHE A 95 10.60 -11.44 -2.11
CA PHE A 95 10.69 -12.65 -1.31
C PHE A 95 9.38 -12.97 -0.58
N GLU A 96 8.80 -11.99 0.12
CA GLU A 96 7.55 -12.20 0.85
C GLU A 96 6.35 -12.44 -0.07
N LEU A 97 6.29 -11.74 -1.21
CA LEU A 97 5.24 -11.93 -2.22
C LEU A 97 5.33 -13.32 -2.87
N ASN A 98 6.53 -13.83 -3.17
CA ASN A 98 6.71 -15.18 -3.68
C ASN A 98 6.26 -16.24 -2.66
N LYS A 99 6.52 -16.01 -1.35
CA LYS A 99 6.00 -16.88 -0.29
C LYS A 99 4.48 -16.90 -0.24
N LEU A 100 3.82 -15.76 -0.46
CA LEU A 100 2.36 -15.71 -0.57
C LEU A 100 1.87 -16.47 -1.81
N LEU A 101 2.53 -16.28 -2.95
CA LEU A 101 2.20 -16.97 -4.19
C LEU A 101 2.31 -18.50 -4.05
N GLU A 102 3.37 -19.01 -3.41
CA GLU A 102 3.55 -20.43 -3.12
C GLU A 102 2.41 -21.03 -2.28
N THR A 103 1.80 -20.23 -1.40
CA THR A 103 0.67 -20.67 -0.55
C THR A 103 -0.69 -20.52 -1.21
N GLY A 104 -0.76 -19.87 -2.37
CA GLY A 104 -2.02 -19.52 -3.04
C GLY A 104 -2.79 -18.38 -2.36
N TYR A 105 -2.19 -17.65 -1.41
CA TYR A 105 -2.81 -16.48 -0.77
C TYR A 105 -2.80 -15.28 -1.72
N MET A 106 -3.71 -15.31 -2.69
CA MET A 106 -3.79 -14.35 -3.79
C MET A 106 -5.06 -13.52 -3.67
N THR A 107 -4.97 -12.43 -2.92
CA THR A 107 -6.03 -11.42 -2.86
C THR A 107 -5.76 -10.32 -3.90
N PRO A 108 -6.77 -9.51 -4.28
CA PRO A 108 -6.56 -8.33 -5.13
C PRO A 108 -5.41 -7.44 -4.65
N SER A 109 -5.29 -7.23 -3.34
CA SER A 109 -4.21 -6.42 -2.76
C SER A 109 -2.83 -7.08 -2.91
N VAL A 110 -2.74 -8.40 -2.88
CA VAL A 110 -1.47 -9.12 -3.12
C VAL A 110 -1.08 -9.00 -4.60
N TYR A 111 -2.04 -9.16 -5.53
CA TYR A 111 -1.79 -8.92 -6.95
C TYR A 111 -1.30 -7.48 -7.21
N ALA A 112 -1.95 -6.48 -6.60
CA ALA A 112 -1.53 -5.09 -6.68
C ALA A 112 -0.10 -4.86 -6.17
N ALA A 113 0.28 -5.51 -5.06
CA ALA A 113 1.63 -5.43 -4.51
C ALA A 113 2.68 -6.09 -5.42
N ILE A 114 2.37 -7.24 -6.02
CA ILE A 114 3.23 -7.87 -7.04
C ILE A 114 3.42 -6.95 -8.24
N ALA A 115 2.33 -6.34 -8.73
CA ALA A 115 2.39 -5.43 -9.85
C ALA A 115 3.29 -4.21 -9.54
N PHE A 116 3.12 -3.61 -8.37
CA PHE A 116 3.95 -2.50 -7.90
C PHE A 116 5.44 -2.89 -7.83
N VAL A 117 5.77 -4.03 -7.22
CA VAL A 117 7.16 -4.49 -7.15
C VAL A 117 7.73 -4.82 -8.53
N ALA A 118 6.92 -5.34 -9.44
CA ALA A 118 7.33 -5.59 -10.83
C ALA A 118 7.62 -4.29 -11.59
N TRP A 119 6.79 -3.26 -11.42
CA TRP A 119 7.03 -1.92 -11.97
C TRP A 119 8.38 -1.37 -11.50
N GLU A 120 8.63 -1.44 -10.20
CA GLU A 120 9.88 -1.02 -9.57
C GLU A 120 11.10 -1.83 -10.04
N GLN A 121 10.90 -3.01 -10.63
CA GLN A 121 11.94 -3.84 -11.22
C GLN A 121 12.10 -3.63 -12.74
N ASN A 122 11.34 -2.69 -13.33
CA ASN A 122 11.22 -2.48 -14.77
C ASN A 122 10.64 -3.69 -15.53
N ASP A 123 9.88 -4.54 -14.85
CA ASP A 123 9.12 -5.64 -15.46
C ASP A 123 7.69 -5.16 -15.76
N THR A 124 7.57 -4.34 -16.81
CA THR A 124 6.30 -3.71 -17.21
C THR A 124 5.25 -4.74 -17.63
N GLU A 125 5.66 -5.84 -18.28
CA GLU A 125 4.73 -6.88 -18.72
C GLU A 125 4.07 -7.56 -17.52
N LYS A 126 4.88 -8.00 -16.54
CA LYS A 126 4.37 -8.57 -15.29
C LYS A 126 3.53 -7.56 -14.51
N CYS A 127 3.97 -6.31 -14.42
CA CYS A 127 3.24 -5.24 -13.76
C CYS A 127 1.81 -5.11 -14.29
N LEU A 128 1.66 -4.92 -15.61
CA LEU A 128 0.35 -4.78 -16.24
C LEU A 128 -0.51 -6.03 -16.01
N ALA A 129 0.04 -7.23 -16.24
CA ALA A 129 -0.69 -8.48 -16.07
C ALA A 129 -1.24 -8.68 -14.64
N TYR A 130 -0.47 -8.30 -13.61
CA TYR A 130 -0.90 -8.44 -12.22
C TYR A 130 -1.89 -7.36 -11.77
N TYR A 131 -1.78 -6.14 -12.27
CA TYR A 131 -2.83 -5.14 -12.03
C TYR A 131 -4.15 -5.53 -12.69
N GLU A 132 -4.12 -6.10 -13.90
CA GLU A 132 -5.33 -6.62 -14.56
C GLU A 132 -5.98 -7.72 -13.73
N LYS A 133 -5.21 -8.74 -13.31
CA LYS A 133 -5.72 -9.80 -12.42
C LYS A 133 -6.35 -9.23 -11.14
N SER A 134 -5.74 -8.21 -10.55
CA SER A 134 -6.33 -7.56 -9.38
C SER A 134 -7.69 -6.93 -9.67
N LEU A 135 -7.87 -6.30 -10.83
CA LEU A 135 -9.11 -5.63 -11.20
C LEU A 135 -10.18 -6.58 -11.74
N GLU A 136 -9.78 -7.72 -12.30
CA GLU A 136 -10.68 -8.83 -12.63
C GLU A 136 -11.36 -9.38 -11.36
N GLU A 137 -10.58 -9.59 -10.30
CA GLU A 137 -11.08 -10.09 -9.01
C GLU A 137 -11.83 -9.03 -8.20
N ASN A 138 -11.34 -7.79 -8.21
CA ASN A 138 -12.02 -6.66 -7.58
C ASN A 138 -11.87 -5.38 -8.42
N PRO A 139 -12.88 -5.04 -9.24
CA PRO A 139 -12.88 -3.85 -10.06
C PRO A 139 -12.76 -2.53 -9.29
N GLN A 140 -13.08 -2.54 -7.99
CA GLN A 140 -13.02 -1.37 -7.11
C GLN A 140 -11.72 -1.32 -6.29
N ASN A 141 -10.72 -2.14 -6.59
CA ASN A 141 -9.44 -2.07 -5.90
C ASN A 141 -8.74 -0.75 -6.24
N LEU A 142 -8.76 0.18 -5.27
CA LEU A 142 -8.22 1.53 -5.43
C LEU A 142 -6.74 1.54 -5.84
N THR A 143 -5.91 0.71 -5.20
CA THR A 143 -4.47 0.64 -5.48
C THR A 143 -4.22 0.16 -6.91
N SER A 144 -4.99 -0.80 -7.40
CA SER A 144 -4.85 -1.32 -8.76
C SER A 144 -5.41 -0.37 -9.82
N MET A 145 -6.52 0.31 -9.54
CA MET A 145 -7.03 1.37 -10.44
C MET A 145 -5.97 2.46 -10.62
N ASN A 146 -5.43 2.96 -9.50
CA ASN A 146 -4.43 4.00 -9.54
C ASN A 146 -3.13 3.52 -10.21
N GLY A 147 -2.59 2.38 -9.77
CA GLY A 147 -1.33 1.84 -10.27
C GLY A 147 -1.39 1.48 -11.75
N LEU A 148 -2.45 0.83 -12.21
CA LEU A 148 -2.62 0.52 -13.63
C LEU A 148 -2.73 1.79 -14.47
N GLY A 149 -3.54 2.75 -14.02
CA GLY A 149 -3.69 4.03 -14.74
C GLY A 149 -2.38 4.80 -14.84
N TYR A 150 -1.61 4.85 -13.75
CA TYR A 150 -0.29 5.47 -13.73
C TYR A 150 0.68 4.80 -14.71
N VAL A 151 0.80 3.46 -14.67
CA VAL A 151 1.72 2.71 -15.53
C VAL A 151 1.35 2.85 -17.01
N LEU A 152 0.05 2.79 -17.33
CA LEU A 152 -0.44 3.05 -18.69
C LEU A 152 -0.02 4.44 -19.18
N ALA A 153 -0.13 5.47 -18.34
CA ALA A 153 0.30 6.83 -18.67
C ALA A 153 1.82 6.96 -18.85
N CYS A 154 2.62 6.36 -17.96
CA CYS A 154 4.08 6.33 -18.08
C CYS A 154 4.53 5.73 -19.42
N GLU A 155 3.93 4.61 -19.78
CA GLU A 155 4.21 3.84 -21.00
C GLU A 155 3.58 4.44 -22.28
N ASN A 156 2.81 5.53 -22.16
CA ASN A 156 1.98 6.09 -23.25
C ASN A 156 1.05 5.04 -23.90
N LYS A 157 0.52 4.11 -23.10
CA LYS A 157 -0.41 3.05 -23.52
C LYS A 157 -1.83 3.42 -23.08
N ASP A 158 -2.80 3.28 -23.98
CA ASP A 158 -4.24 3.48 -23.73
C ASP A 158 -4.55 4.61 -22.73
N LEU A 159 -4.18 5.85 -23.09
CA LEU A 159 -4.35 7.01 -22.22
C LEU A 159 -5.82 7.28 -21.86
N THR A 160 -6.77 6.83 -22.70
CA THR A 160 -8.20 6.93 -22.41
C THR A 160 -8.57 6.05 -21.22
N ARG A 161 -8.08 4.81 -21.20
CA ARG A 161 -8.28 3.92 -20.06
C ARG A 161 -7.53 4.39 -18.83
N ALA A 162 -6.29 4.88 -18.98
CA ALA A 162 -5.52 5.47 -17.89
C ALA A 162 -6.30 6.60 -17.19
N LEU A 163 -6.91 7.50 -17.98
CA LEU A 163 -7.74 8.59 -17.49
C LEU A 163 -8.98 8.08 -16.74
N SER A 164 -9.66 7.07 -17.29
CA SER A 164 -10.84 6.49 -16.66
C SER A 164 -10.51 5.87 -15.29
N LEU A 165 -9.41 5.13 -15.19
CA LEU A 165 -8.97 4.47 -13.97
C LEU A 165 -8.53 5.48 -12.90
N CYS A 166 -7.67 6.44 -13.26
CA CYS A 166 -7.19 7.45 -12.31
C CYS A 166 -8.32 8.39 -11.85
N LYS A 167 -9.30 8.73 -12.71
CA LYS A 167 -10.50 9.47 -12.29
C LYS A 167 -11.32 8.72 -11.26
N GLN A 168 -11.55 7.43 -11.48
CA GLN A 168 -12.25 6.59 -10.51
C GLN A 168 -11.48 6.51 -9.18
N ALA A 169 -10.15 6.34 -9.25
CA ALA A 169 -9.31 6.33 -8.05
C ALA A 169 -9.43 7.63 -7.23
N VAL A 170 -9.33 8.80 -7.87
CA VAL A 170 -9.51 10.10 -7.22
C VAL A 170 -10.93 10.27 -6.66
N ASN A 171 -11.97 9.81 -7.37
CA ASN A 171 -13.34 9.87 -6.85
C ASN A 171 -13.53 9.05 -5.56
N HIS A 172 -12.83 7.91 -5.45
CA HIS A 172 -12.87 7.06 -4.26
C HIS A 172 -11.99 7.59 -3.12
N ALA A 173 -10.88 8.26 -3.43
CA ALA A 173 -9.94 8.80 -2.48
C ALA A 173 -9.47 10.21 -2.90
N PRO A 174 -10.33 11.24 -2.72
CA PRO A 174 -10.05 12.60 -3.20
C PRO A 174 -8.87 13.25 -2.48
N ASP A 175 -8.57 12.81 -1.25
CA ASP A 175 -7.48 13.33 -0.43
C ASP A 175 -6.22 12.44 -0.51
N SER A 176 -6.09 11.61 -1.54
CA SER A 176 -4.89 10.78 -1.77
C SER A 176 -3.92 11.49 -2.70
N ALA A 177 -2.79 11.95 -2.15
CA ALA A 177 -1.71 12.58 -2.94
C ALA A 177 -1.29 11.70 -4.13
N ALA A 178 -1.10 10.40 -3.93
CA ALA A 178 -0.74 9.46 -5.00
C ALA A 178 -1.80 9.34 -6.11
N CYS A 179 -3.09 9.38 -5.76
CA CYS A 179 -4.16 9.33 -6.78
C CYS A 179 -4.26 10.64 -7.56
N LEU A 180 -4.14 11.76 -6.87
CA LEU A 180 -4.12 13.09 -7.48
C LEU A 180 -2.92 13.25 -8.41
N ASP A 181 -1.73 12.81 -7.97
CA ASP A 181 -0.51 12.80 -8.77
C ASP A 181 -0.68 11.98 -10.05
N SER A 182 -1.13 10.73 -9.91
CA SER A 182 -1.34 9.82 -11.04
C SER A 182 -2.35 10.39 -12.05
N LEU A 183 -3.44 11.01 -11.58
CA LEU A 183 -4.39 11.68 -12.46
C LEU A 183 -3.80 12.91 -13.14
N GLY A 184 -3.05 13.74 -12.40
CA GLY A 184 -2.32 14.89 -12.94
C GLY A 184 -1.33 14.48 -14.02
N TRP A 185 -0.61 13.38 -13.80
CA TRP A 185 0.31 12.79 -14.76
C TRP A 185 -0.39 12.29 -16.03
N VAL A 186 -1.55 11.65 -15.91
CA VAL A 186 -2.35 11.25 -17.07
C VAL A 186 -2.76 12.48 -17.90
N TYR A 187 -3.23 13.56 -17.26
CA TYR A 187 -3.58 14.80 -17.96
C TYR A 187 -2.37 15.41 -18.67
N TYR A 188 -1.20 15.39 -18.04
CA TYR A 188 0.05 15.82 -18.68
C TYR A 188 0.34 15.01 -19.94
N LYS A 189 0.24 13.68 -19.86
CA LYS A 189 0.45 12.77 -21.02
C LYS A 189 -0.56 12.98 -22.14
N LEU A 190 -1.76 13.46 -21.82
CA LEU A 190 -2.79 13.85 -22.79
C LEU A 190 -2.61 15.26 -23.37
N GLY A 191 -1.61 16.03 -22.92
CA GLY A 191 -1.41 17.43 -23.31
C GLY A 191 -2.38 18.41 -22.65
N LEU A 192 -3.15 17.97 -21.66
CA LEU A 192 -4.14 18.76 -20.93
C LEU A 192 -3.47 19.42 -19.72
N TYR A 193 -2.58 20.37 -19.98
CA TYR A 193 -1.67 20.94 -18.98
C TYR A 193 -2.37 21.73 -17.86
N GLU A 194 -3.47 22.43 -18.15
CA GLU A 194 -4.23 23.16 -17.13
C GLU A 194 -4.88 22.21 -16.12
N ASP A 195 -5.50 21.12 -16.60
CA ASP A 195 -6.05 20.08 -15.74
C ASP A 195 -4.93 19.39 -14.95
N SER A 196 -3.80 19.08 -15.61
CA SER A 196 -2.63 18.50 -14.96
C SER A 196 -2.14 19.35 -13.78
N ARG A 197 -1.95 20.65 -13.99
CA ARG A 197 -1.50 21.60 -12.95
C ARG A 197 -2.40 21.54 -11.73
N LYS A 198 -3.71 21.62 -11.93
CA LYS A 198 -4.70 21.60 -10.87
C LYS A 198 -4.57 20.37 -9.95
N TYR A 199 -4.33 19.18 -10.51
CA TYR A 199 -4.23 17.96 -9.71
C TYR A 199 -2.84 17.77 -9.09
N LEU A 200 -1.77 18.11 -9.81
CA LEU A 200 -0.40 18.02 -9.27
C LEU A 200 -0.17 18.99 -8.11
N GLU A 201 -0.69 20.22 -8.17
CA GLU A 201 -0.60 21.18 -7.06
C GLU A 201 -1.37 20.70 -5.82
N GLN A 202 -2.52 20.04 -6.00
CA GLN A 202 -3.24 19.43 -4.88
C GLN A 202 -2.46 18.25 -4.29
N ALA A 203 -1.83 17.44 -5.12
CA ALA A 203 -0.98 16.34 -4.68
C ALA A 203 0.22 16.87 -3.85
N GLU A 204 0.90 17.91 -4.34
CA GLU A 204 2.01 18.59 -3.65
C GLU A 204 1.56 19.19 -2.32
N MET A 205 0.38 19.81 -2.23
CA MET A 205 -0.12 20.34 -0.97
C MET A 205 -0.30 19.27 0.12
N LEU A 206 -0.63 18.04 -0.27
CA LEU A 206 -0.83 16.90 0.63
C LEU A 206 0.48 16.16 0.96
N ASP A 207 1.45 16.15 0.05
CA ASP A 207 2.74 15.49 0.21
C ASP A 207 3.86 16.30 -0.48
N LYS A 208 4.33 17.33 0.23
CA LYS A 208 5.23 18.38 -0.31
C LYS A 208 6.64 17.90 -0.61
N ASP A 209 7.06 16.83 0.04
CA ASP A 209 8.43 16.32 -0.03
C ASP A 209 8.52 15.10 -0.98
N ASN A 210 7.43 14.76 -1.67
CA ASN A 210 7.39 13.62 -2.57
C ASN A 210 8.15 13.88 -3.87
N GLU A 211 9.25 13.16 -4.07
CA GLU A 211 10.13 13.35 -5.23
C GLU A 211 9.40 13.17 -6.57
N THR A 212 8.52 12.17 -6.69
CA THR A 212 7.77 11.90 -7.93
C THR A 212 6.80 13.04 -8.28
N ILE A 213 6.08 13.58 -7.29
CA ILE A 213 5.17 14.71 -7.50
C ILE A 213 5.97 15.93 -7.98
N LEU A 214 7.08 16.22 -7.31
CA LEU A 214 7.95 17.35 -7.67
C LEU A 214 8.54 17.18 -9.07
N GLU A 215 8.93 15.96 -9.46
CA GLU A 215 9.40 15.65 -10.82
C GLU A 215 8.31 15.90 -11.86
N HIS A 216 7.06 15.44 -11.63
CA HIS A 216 5.96 15.68 -12.55
C HIS A 216 5.65 17.18 -12.70
N ILE A 217 5.67 17.96 -11.61
CA ILE A 217 5.49 19.42 -11.66
C ILE A 217 6.61 20.08 -12.49
N GLN A 218 7.86 19.69 -12.27
CA GLN A 218 8.98 20.22 -13.05
C GLN A 218 8.87 19.89 -14.54
N MET A 219 8.37 18.71 -14.89
CA MET A 219 8.10 18.34 -16.28
C MET A 219 6.99 19.18 -16.89
N LEU A 220 5.89 19.38 -16.16
CA LEU A 220 4.78 20.25 -16.57
C LEU A 220 5.24 21.69 -16.83
N ASP A 221 6.03 22.26 -15.92
CA ASP A 221 6.55 23.63 -16.03
C ASP A 221 7.47 23.83 -17.25
N LYS A 222 8.18 22.77 -17.66
CA LYS A 222 9.00 22.78 -18.89
C LYS A 222 8.15 22.71 -20.16
N ALA A 223 7.03 21.99 -20.13
CA ALA A 223 6.14 21.83 -21.28
C ALA A 223 5.23 23.05 -21.52
N GLY A 224 4.98 23.87 -20.50
CA GLY A 224 4.17 25.10 -20.59
C GLY A 224 4.94 26.36 -21.00
N ARG A 225 6.25 26.26 -21.28
CA ARG A 225 7.09 27.35 -21.81
C ARG A 225 7.22 27.23 -23.32
#